data_AF-A0A352XYV0-F1
#
_entry.id   AF-A0A352XYV0-F1
#
_cell.length_a   1.000
_cell.length_b   1.000
_cell.length_c   1.000
_cell.angle_alpha   90.00
_cell.angle_beta   90.00
_cell.angle_gamma   90.00
#
_symmetry.space_group_name_H-M   'P 1'
#
loop_
_entity.id
_entity.type
_entity.pdbx_description
1 polymer ?
#
loop_
_entity_poly.entity_id
_entity_poly.type
_entity_poly.pdbx_seq_one_letter_code
_entity_poly.pdbx_strand_id
1 'polypeptide(L)'
;MPEGDFKISLRENGEHSFKRSLESYTAYESSRDLMLLKDTIMFLHQSIELLMKEMLVSHSPYLIFEELKDIPRKQTEANKQGMGIFFIEKPPRSVTYEVAIDRVEAFLNPIELDENLKQNLNRLNRLRNQLEHYAIEADREEVVKILEAIHKPILRLFENHLGPLTQLQTPQLEQTWKDISATSREHKQINHEIYLLMGNFNGQQVPGGILGLEKEVVLPKFTNVYEDYHLNSKRDGNVVNRFTLDIFAQGKRVSPLDKRSGRWVVSTKLRTPPIESVYQIYHYGQLTESVPWLVVLDVISTSVRDKAQELKVMVTSRQELEELKKIVDSANQRI
;
A
#
# COMPACT_ATOMS: atom_id res chain seq x y z
N MET A 1 -31.86 14.09 -34.89
CA MET A 1 -30.52 14.32 -34.32
C MET A 1 -29.82 12.96 -34.31
N PRO A 2 -28.55 12.85 -34.73
CA PRO A 2 -27.84 11.58 -34.68
C PRO A 2 -27.67 11.13 -33.22
N GLU A 3 -27.45 9.83 -33.01
CA GLU A 3 -27.22 9.23 -31.69
C GLU A 3 -26.08 9.93 -30.93
N GLY A 4 -26.52 10.77 -29.97
CA GLY A 4 -25.89 11.38 -28.80
C GLY A 4 -24.36 11.51 -28.72
N ASP A 5 -23.88 12.75 -28.73
CA ASP A 5 -22.56 13.11 -28.18
C ASP A 5 -22.45 12.66 -26.71
N PHE A 6 -21.43 11.85 -26.39
CA PHE A 6 -21.12 11.46 -25.01
C PHE A 6 -20.39 12.60 -24.29
N LYS A 7 -21.02 13.18 -23.27
CA LYS A 7 -20.43 14.22 -22.41
C LYS A 7 -20.39 13.74 -20.96
N ILE A 8 -19.24 13.85 -20.34
CA ILE A 8 -19.01 13.48 -18.93
C ILE A 8 -18.25 14.62 -18.23
N SER A 9 -18.67 14.97 -17.02
CA SER A 9 -17.97 15.94 -16.17
C SER A 9 -16.75 15.33 -15.48
N LEU A 10 -15.86 16.18 -14.92
CA LEU A 10 -14.73 15.71 -14.10
C LEU A 10 -15.23 14.89 -12.90
N ARG A 11 -16.29 15.37 -12.24
CA ARG A 11 -16.94 14.66 -11.14
C ARG A 11 -17.45 13.29 -11.55
N GLU A 12 -18.28 13.20 -12.59
CA GLU A 12 -18.85 11.93 -13.04
C GLU A 12 -17.75 10.95 -13.45
N ASN A 13 -16.70 11.43 -14.12
CA ASN A 13 -15.57 10.59 -14.50
C ASN A 13 -14.73 10.15 -13.29
N GLY A 14 -14.57 11.03 -12.29
CA GLY A 14 -13.91 10.74 -11.03
C GLY A 14 -14.66 9.68 -10.21
N GLU A 15 -15.98 9.85 -10.04
CA GLU A 15 -16.84 8.87 -9.36
C GLU A 15 -16.87 7.53 -10.10
N HIS A 16 -17.01 7.55 -11.43
CA HIS A 16 -16.94 6.34 -12.25
C HIS A 16 -15.60 5.61 -12.08
N SER A 17 -14.48 6.33 -12.12
CA SER A 17 -13.13 5.75 -11.90
C SER A 17 -13.01 5.16 -10.50
N PHE A 18 -13.53 5.82 -9.47
CA PHE A 18 -13.51 5.30 -8.10
C PHE A 18 -14.27 3.96 -8.01
N LYS A 19 -15.46 3.90 -8.59
CA LYS A 19 -16.27 2.69 -8.66
C LYS A 19 -15.53 1.57 -9.40
N ARG A 20 -14.92 1.86 -10.56
CA ARG A 20 -14.13 0.90 -11.35
C ARG A 20 -12.95 0.33 -10.57
N SER A 21 -12.29 1.14 -9.75
CA SER A 21 -11.21 0.68 -8.86
C SER A 21 -11.68 -0.46 -7.94
N LEU A 22 -12.84 -0.27 -7.29
CA LEU A 22 -13.41 -1.24 -6.35
C LEU A 22 -13.97 -2.48 -7.03
N GLU A 23 -14.62 -2.32 -8.19
CA GLU A 23 -15.03 -3.46 -9.01
C GLU A 23 -13.83 -4.31 -9.43
N SER A 24 -12.72 -3.67 -9.81
CA SER A 24 -11.48 -4.36 -10.17
C SER A 24 -10.88 -5.10 -8.97
N TYR A 25 -10.94 -4.51 -7.77
CA TYR A 25 -10.48 -5.18 -6.55
C TYR A 25 -11.33 -6.41 -6.22
N THR A 26 -12.66 -6.30 -6.33
CA THR A 26 -13.56 -7.43 -6.09
C THR A 26 -13.36 -8.55 -7.13
N ALA A 27 -13.15 -8.19 -8.38
CA ALA A 27 -12.83 -9.15 -9.43
C ALA A 27 -11.47 -9.82 -9.17
N TYR A 28 -10.47 -9.05 -8.71
CA TYR A 28 -9.17 -9.58 -8.28
C TYR A 28 -9.30 -10.60 -7.15
N GLU A 29 -10.13 -10.33 -6.13
CA GLU A 29 -10.33 -11.27 -5.03
C GLU A 29 -10.89 -12.62 -5.49
N SER A 30 -11.60 -12.64 -6.62
CA SER A 30 -12.17 -13.85 -7.22
C SER A 30 -11.20 -14.57 -8.15
N SER A 31 -10.51 -13.84 -9.04
CA SER A 31 -9.68 -14.43 -10.10
C SER A 31 -8.19 -14.54 -9.75
N ARG A 32 -7.72 -13.74 -8.79
CA ARG A 32 -6.29 -13.53 -8.46
C ARG A 32 -5.45 -13.00 -9.62
N ASP A 33 -6.08 -12.38 -10.61
CA ASP A 33 -5.38 -11.73 -11.73
C ASP A 33 -4.74 -10.41 -11.29
N LEU A 34 -3.40 -10.37 -11.24
CA LEU A 34 -2.62 -9.20 -10.84
C LEU A 34 -2.88 -7.96 -11.71
N MET A 35 -3.36 -8.12 -12.95
CA MET A 35 -3.74 -6.98 -13.78
C MET A 35 -4.96 -6.24 -13.22
N LEU A 36 -5.87 -6.95 -12.55
CA LEU A 36 -7.00 -6.32 -11.86
C LEU A 36 -6.57 -5.54 -10.62
N LEU A 37 -5.54 -6.02 -9.91
CA LEU A 37 -4.96 -5.29 -8.77
C LEU A 37 -4.26 -4.00 -9.24
N LYS A 38 -3.58 -4.07 -10.39
CA LYS A 38 -3.04 -2.88 -11.06
C LYS A 38 -4.17 -1.92 -11.44
N ASP A 39 -5.25 -2.41 -12.03
CA ASP A 39 -6.40 -1.59 -12.42
C ASP A 39 -7.04 -0.89 -11.22
N THR A 40 -7.14 -1.55 -10.07
CA THR A 40 -7.57 -0.92 -8.81
C THR A 40 -6.74 0.32 -8.48
N ILE A 41 -5.42 0.22 -8.51
CA ILE A 41 -4.53 1.34 -8.19
C ILE A 41 -4.63 2.45 -9.25
N MET A 42 -4.65 2.08 -10.53
CA MET A 42 -4.74 3.00 -11.65
C MET A 42 -6.03 3.83 -11.61
N PHE A 43 -7.18 3.18 -11.47
CA PHE A 43 -8.47 3.84 -11.44
C PHE A 43 -8.68 4.70 -10.19
N LEU A 44 -8.15 4.26 -9.05
CA LEU A 44 -8.22 5.03 -7.81
C LEU A 44 -7.38 6.31 -7.87
N HIS A 45 -6.15 6.20 -8.38
CA HIS A 45 -5.26 7.34 -8.58
C HIS A 45 -5.90 8.37 -9.52
N GLN A 46 -6.41 7.91 -10.66
CA GLN A 46 -7.15 8.74 -11.61
C GLN A 46 -8.39 9.40 -10.97
N SER A 47 -9.18 8.64 -10.21
CA SER A 47 -10.36 9.16 -9.52
C SER A 47 -10.01 10.32 -8.61
N ILE A 48 -8.99 10.16 -7.76
CA ILE A 48 -8.54 11.18 -6.82
C ILE A 48 -8.05 12.41 -7.59
N GLU A 49 -7.27 12.24 -8.66
CA GLU A 49 -6.82 13.37 -9.48
C GLU A 49 -8.02 14.15 -10.05
N LEU A 50 -9.01 13.46 -10.61
CA LEU A 50 -10.18 14.09 -11.21
C LEU A 50 -11.06 14.81 -10.19
N LEU A 51 -11.28 14.22 -9.03
CA LEU A 51 -12.09 14.82 -7.96
C LEU A 51 -11.36 16.00 -7.29
N MET A 52 -10.04 15.93 -7.12
CA MET A 52 -9.24 17.08 -6.69
C MET A 52 -9.31 18.22 -7.73
N LYS A 53 -9.23 17.90 -9.03
CA LYS A 53 -9.41 18.90 -10.10
C LYS A 53 -10.81 19.51 -10.07
N GLU A 54 -11.85 18.72 -9.80
CA GLU A 54 -13.21 19.24 -9.64
C GLU A 54 -13.31 20.23 -8.47
N MET A 55 -12.67 19.94 -7.33
CA MET A 55 -12.60 20.87 -6.20
C MET A 55 -11.92 22.19 -6.61
N LEU A 56 -10.82 22.10 -7.36
CA LEU A 56 -10.09 23.26 -7.86
C LEU A 56 -10.91 24.08 -8.86
N VAL A 57 -11.55 23.45 -9.85
CA VAL A 57 -12.41 24.13 -10.83
C VAL A 57 -13.57 24.83 -10.15
N SER A 58 -14.18 24.18 -9.15
CA SER A 58 -15.28 24.74 -8.36
C SER A 58 -14.87 26.00 -7.61
N HIS A 59 -13.60 26.12 -7.22
CA HIS A 59 -13.04 27.34 -6.63
C HIS A 59 -12.60 28.38 -7.68
N SER A 60 -11.84 27.93 -8.68
CA SER A 60 -11.40 28.73 -9.82
C SER A 60 -10.96 27.83 -10.99
N PRO A 61 -11.52 28.02 -12.20
CA PRO A 61 -11.20 27.18 -13.37
C PRO A 61 -9.74 27.28 -13.81
N TYR A 62 -9.00 28.30 -13.35
CA TYR A 62 -7.58 28.46 -13.70
C TYR A 62 -6.66 27.55 -12.89
N LEU A 63 -7.11 27.06 -11.74
CA LEU A 63 -6.29 26.25 -10.84
C LEU A 63 -6.00 24.84 -11.37
N ILE A 64 -6.64 24.41 -12.45
CA ILE A 64 -6.36 23.12 -13.08
C ILE A 64 -5.33 23.19 -14.20
N PHE A 65 -4.87 24.38 -14.62
CA PHE A 65 -3.87 24.49 -15.68
C PHE A 65 -2.45 24.45 -15.13
N GLU A 66 -1.58 23.70 -15.79
CA GLU A 66 -0.15 23.63 -15.44
C GLU A 66 0.51 25.01 -15.61
N GLU A 67 0.25 25.67 -16.74
CA GLU A 67 0.82 26.97 -17.13
C GLU A 67 -0.26 28.01 -17.41
N LEU A 68 -0.25 29.13 -16.68
CA LEU A 68 -1.27 30.19 -16.80
C LEU A 68 -1.01 31.18 -17.94
N LYS A 69 0.26 31.34 -18.34
CA LYS A 69 0.69 32.39 -19.28
C LYS A 69 -0.07 32.36 -20.62
N ASP A 70 -0.33 31.16 -21.14
CA ASP A 70 -0.95 30.97 -22.46
C ASP A 70 -2.48 30.84 -22.41
N ILE A 71 -3.07 30.75 -21.21
CA ILE A 71 -4.50 30.50 -21.06
C ILE A 71 -5.37 31.61 -21.69
N PRO A 72 -5.08 32.92 -21.53
CA PRO A 72 -5.89 33.95 -22.17
C PRO A 72 -5.91 33.83 -23.70
N ARG A 73 -4.74 33.50 -24.30
CA ARG A 73 -4.60 33.30 -25.74
C ARG A 73 -5.40 32.09 -26.20
N LYS A 74 -5.26 30.95 -25.50
CA LYS A 74 -5.97 29.70 -25.80
C LYS A 74 -7.48 29.81 -25.58
N GLN A 75 -7.93 30.54 -24.57
CA GLN A 75 -9.35 30.81 -24.34
C GLN A 75 -9.95 31.66 -25.46
N THR A 76 -9.21 32.68 -25.93
CA THR A 76 -9.63 33.50 -27.07
C THR A 76 -9.75 32.67 -28.35
N GLU A 77 -8.80 31.76 -28.58
CA GLU A 77 -8.83 30.81 -29.70
C GLU A 77 -10.05 29.89 -29.63
N ALA A 78 -10.31 29.29 -28.47
CA ALA A 78 -11.46 28.42 -28.23
C ALA A 78 -12.79 29.15 -28.46
N ASN A 79 -12.92 30.39 -27.94
CA ASN A 79 -14.10 31.22 -28.13
C ASN A 79 -14.35 31.54 -29.61
N LYS A 80 -13.29 31.83 -30.39
CA LYS A 80 -13.40 32.07 -31.84
C LYS A 80 -13.86 30.84 -32.61
N GLN A 81 -13.49 29.64 -32.15
CA GLN A 81 -13.87 28.37 -32.75
C GLN A 81 -15.22 27.85 -32.22
N GLY A 82 -15.83 28.53 -31.24
CA GLY A 82 -17.11 28.11 -30.64
C GLY A 82 -17.00 26.78 -29.87
N MET A 83 -15.81 26.43 -29.38
CA MET A 83 -15.55 25.16 -28.70
C MET A 83 -14.89 25.35 -27.33
N GLY A 84 -14.82 24.30 -26.53
CA GLY A 84 -14.14 24.35 -25.22
C GLY A 84 -12.62 24.43 -25.34
N ILE A 85 -11.95 25.05 -24.36
CA ILE A 85 -10.49 25.27 -24.36
C ILE A 85 -9.65 23.98 -24.47
N PHE A 86 -10.20 22.84 -24.08
CA PHE A 86 -9.55 21.53 -24.22
C PHE A 86 -9.72 20.87 -25.59
N PHE A 87 -10.53 21.45 -26.50
CA PHE A 87 -10.78 20.90 -27.83
C PHE A 87 -10.04 21.64 -28.97
N ILE A 88 -9.33 22.72 -28.65
CA ILE A 88 -8.47 23.42 -29.62
C ILE A 88 -7.28 22.54 -30.02
N GLU A 89 -6.63 22.84 -31.15
CA GLU A 89 -5.52 22.04 -31.69
C GLU A 89 -4.36 21.83 -30.69
N LYS A 90 -4.08 22.86 -29.86
CA LYS A 90 -3.03 22.83 -28.83
C LYS A 90 -3.61 23.11 -27.45
N PRO A 91 -4.34 22.16 -26.85
CA PRO A 91 -5.04 22.39 -25.59
C PRO A 91 -4.03 22.69 -24.46
N PRO A 92 -4.45 23.41 -23.41
CA PRO A 92 -3.62 23.58 -22.23
C PRO A 92 -3.43 22.23 -21.51
N ARG A 93 -2.25 22.03 -20.91
CA ARG A 93 -2.03 20.90 -20.02
C ARG A 93 -2.72 21.16 -18.69
N SER A 94 -3.36 20.13 -18.17
CA SER A 94 -3.89 20.16 -16.81
C SER A 94 -2.81 19.73 -15.81
N VAL A 95 -2.94 20.16 -14.57
CA VAL A 95 -2.08 19.73 -13.45
C VAL A 95 -2.06 18.21 -13.29
N THR A 96 -0.96 17.69 -12.74
CA THR A 96 -0.81 16.28 -12.36
C THR A 96 -1.49 16.00 -11.01
N TYR A 97 -1.62 14.72 -10.63
CA TYR A 97 -2.06 14.26 -9.31
C TYR A 97 -1.40 15.00 -8.13
N GLU A 98 -0.06 15.05 -8.10
CA GLU A 98 0.68 15.68 -7.00
C GLU A 98 0.40 17.19 -6.94
N VAL A 99 0.44 17.86 -8.10
CA VAL A 99 0.15 19.30 -8.18
C VAL A 99 -1.31 19.60 -7.82
N ALA A 100 -2.25 18.72 -8.15
CA ALA A 100 -3.65 18.87 -7.76
C ALA A 100 -3.81 18.82 -6.22
N ILE A 101 -3.14 17.87 -5.56
CA ILE A 101 -3.14 17.76 -4.08
C ILE A 101 -2.52 19.02 -3.46
N ASP A 102 -1.33 19.43 -3.91
CA ASP A 102 -0.63 20.61 -3.40
C ASP A 102 -1.47 21.87 -3.54
N ARG A 103 -2.18 22.03 -4.67
CA ARG A 103 -3.06 23.17 -4.92
C ARG A 103 -4.32 23.11 -4.04
N VAL A 104 -4.90 21.93 -3.82
CA VAL A 104 -6.03 21.80 -2.90
C VAL A 104 -5.61 22.19 -1.48
N GLU A 105 -4.45 21.72 -1.02
CA GLU A 105 -3.89 22.13 0.27
C GLU A 105 -3.69 23.66 0.34
N ALA A 106 -3.01 24.24 -0.66
CA ALA A 106 -2.65 25.65 -0.62
C ALA A 106 -3.83 26.62 -0.77
N PHE A 107 -4.80 26.31 -1.63
CA PHE A 107 -5.88 27.24 -1.99
C PHE A 107 -7.20 26.97 -1.26
N LEU A 108 -7.49 25.71 -0.93
CA LEU A 108 -8.72 25.33 -0.23
C LEU A 108 -8.46 25.05 1.26
N ASN A 109 -7.25 24.63 1.62
CA ASN A 109 -6.82 24.30 2.98
C ASN A 109 -7.84 23.44 3.78
N PRO A 110 -8.29 22.30 3.23
CA PRO A 110 -9.30 21.47 3.86
C PRO A 110 -8.70 20.70 5.06
N ILE A 111 -9.44 20.64 6.17
CA ILE A 111 -8.98 19.99 7.42
C ILE A 111 -8.86 18.47 7.27
N GLU A 112 -9.57 17.87 6.32
CA GLU A 112 -9.52 16.44 6.02
C GLU A 112 -8.23 16.03 5.29
N LEU A 113 -7.57 16.97 4.62
CA LEU A 113 -6.27 16.74 3.96
C LEU A 113 -5.12 16.90 4.96
N ASP A 114 -5.19 16.12 6.04
CA ASP A 114 -4.15 16.07 7.05
C ASP A 114 -2.87 15.38 6.55
N GLU A 115 -1.82 15.45 7.36
CA GLU A 115 -0.52 14.87 7.02
C GLU A 115 -0.57 13.35 6.83
N ASN A 116 -1.50 12.66 7.51
CA ASN A 116 -1.67 11.22 7.36
C ASN A 116 -2.30 10.88 6.00
N LEU A 117 -3.37 11.58 5.60
CA LEU A 117 -3.97 11.41 4.29
C LEU A 117 -2.95 11.72 3.19
N LYS A 118 -2.22 12.84 3.29
CA LYS A 118 -1.16 13.18 2.32
C LYS A 118 -0.09 12.09 2.20
N GLN A 119 0.35 11.51 3.32
CA GLN A 119 1.31 10.39 3.28
C GLN A 119 0.74 9.16 2.57
N ASN A 120 -0.53 8.83 2.79
CA ASN A 120 -1.19 7.71 2.10
C ASN A 120 -1.41 7.99 0.60
N LEU A 121 -1.77 9.24 0.23
CA LEU A 121 -1.89 9.66 -1.17
C LEU A 121 -0.54 9.62 -1.90
N ASN A 122 0.54 10.00 -1.23
CA ASN A 122 1.90 9.87 -1.75
C ASN A 122 2.31 8.40 -1.91
N ARG A 123 1.91 7.54 -0.98
CA ARG A 123 2.16 6.10 -1.07
C ARG A 123 1.40 5.47 -2.25
N LEU A 124 0.15 5.87 -2.47
CA LEU A 124 -0.63 5.50 -3.66
C LEU A 124 0.08 5.93 -4.96
N ASN A 125 0.59 7.17 -5.03
CA ASN A 125 1.31 7.66 -6.20
C ASN A 125 2.58 6.83 -6.49
N ARG A 126 3.35 6.48 -5.45
CA ARG A 126 4.53 5.61 -5.60
C ARG A 126 4.15 4.23 -6.13
N LEU A 127 3.10 3.63 -5.58
CA LEU A 127 2.63 2.32 -6.01
C LEU A 127 2.17 2.33 -7.47
N ARG A 128 1.42 3.36 -7.88
CA ARG A 128 1.04 3.59 -9.27
C ARG A 128 2.27 3.70 -10.18
N ASN A 129 3.25 4.51 -9.79
CA ASN A 129 4.48 4.71 -10.59
C ASN A 129 5.33 3.45 -10.69
N GLN A 130 5.38 2.63 -9.63
CA GLN A 130 6.01 1.33 -9.65
C GLN A 130 5.34 0.39 -10.64
N LEU A 131 4.00 0.33 -10.64
CA LEU A 131 3.22 -0.52 -11.54
C LEU A 131 3.25 -0.10 -13.02
N GLU A 132 3.48 1.18 -13.30
CA GLU A 132 3.55 1.69 -14.67
C GLU A 132 4.94 1.61 -15.30
N HIS A 133 5.98 1.97 -14.55
CA HIS A 133 7.31 2.22 -15.12
C HIS A 133 8.32 1.12 -14.83
N TYR A 134 8.07 0.29 -13.83
CA TYR A 134 8.96 -0.79 -13.44
C TYR A 134 8.21 -2.11 -13.51
N ALA A 135 8.90 -3.20 -13.86
CA ALA A 135 8.37 -4.55 -13.68
C ALA A 135 8.39 -4.91 -12.19
N ILE A 136 7.66 -4.16 -11.36
CA ILE A 136 7.62 -4.32 -9.90
C ILE A 136 6.24 -4.82 -9.50
N GLU A 137 6.23 -5.93 -8.77
CA GLU A 137 5.04 -6.54 -8.21
C GLU A 137 4.45 -5.64 -7.11
N ALA A 138 3.16 -5.29 -7.25
CA ALA A 138 2.42 -4.72 -6.13
C ALA A 138 2.11 -5.83 -5.12
N ASP A 139 2.54 -5.61 -3.88
CA ASP A 139 2.15 -6.43 -2.76
C ASP A 139 0.65 -6.21 -2.46
N ARG A 140 -0.16 -7.26 -2.59
CA ARG A 140 -1.60 -7.22 -2.31
C ARG A 140 -1.89 -6.63 -0.93
N GLU A 141 -1.13 -7.06 0.08
CA GLU A 141 -1.34 -6.60 1.45
C GLU A 141 -1.07 -5.10 1.57
N GLU A 142 -0.09 -4.57 0.83
CA GLU A 142 0.16 -3.14 0.74
C GLU A 142 -1.00 -2.40 0.06
N VAL A 143 -1.55 -2.93 -1.02
CA VAL A 143 -2.75 -2.36 -1.68
C VAL A 143 -3.91 -2.28 -0.69
N VAL A 144 -4.22 -3.37 0.01
CA VAL A 144 -5.31 -3.43 1.00
C VAL A 144 -5.10 -2.40 2.13
N LYS A 145 -3.86 -2.29 2.65
CA LYS A 145 -3.52 -1.28 3.67
C LYS A 145 -3.75 0.15 3.17
N ILE A 146 -3.33 0.45 1.94
CA ILE A 146 -3.55 1.79 1.33
C ILE A 146 -5.04 2.05 1.13
N LEU A 147 -5.79 1.10 0.56
CA LEU A 147 -7.23 1.21 0.33
C LEU A 147 -7.99 1.49 1.63
N GLU A 148 -7.71 0.74 2.69
CA GLU A 148 -8.30 0.96 4.01
C GLU A 148 -7.96 2.36 4.56
N ALA A 149 -6.68 2.75 4.50
CA ALA A 149 -6.19 3.99 5.08
C ALA A 149 -6.77 5.24 4.39
N ILE A 150 -6.94 5.22 3.08
CA ILE A 150 -7.46 6.38 2.33
C ILE A 150 -8.99 6.47 2.33
N HIS A 151 -9.70 5.35 2.46
CA HIS A 151 -11.13 5.26 2.18
C HIS A 151 -11.97 6.33 2.89
N LYS A 152 -12.01 6.31 4.22
CA LYS A 152 -12.84 7.27 4.98
C LYS A 152 -12.33 8.71 4.90
N PRO A 153 -11.02 8.98 4.99
CA PRO A 153 -10.52 10.35 4.83
C PRO A 153 -10.85 10.95 3.46
N ILE A 154 -10.65 10.19 2.36
CA ILE A 154 -10.83 10.74 1.01
C ILE A 154 -12.31 10.96 0.67
N LEU A 155 -13.20 10.06 1.10
CA LEU A 155 -14.64 10.27 0.92
C LEU A 155 -15.12 11.49 1.70
N ARG A 156 -14.69 11.66 2.96
CA ARG A 156 -15.04 12.85 3.76
C ARG A 156 -14.56 14.14 3.09
N LEU A 157 -13.32 14.16 2.61
CA LEU A 157 -12.77 15.30 1.88
C LEU A 157 -13.65 15.65 0.67
N PHE A 158 -13.96 14.68 -0.18
CA PHE A 158 -14.73 14.96 -1.39
C PHE A 158 -16.19 15.29 -1.09
N GLU A 159 -16.84 14.59 -0.17
CA GLU A 159 -18.24 14.87 0.18
C GLU A 159 -18.42 16.24 0.83
N ASN A 160 -17.46 16.70 1.65
CA ASN A 160 -17.52 18.02 2.28
C ASN A 160 -17.34 19.18 1.28
N HIS A 161 -16.65 18.94 0.15
CA HIS A 161 -16.34 19.99 -0.83
C HIS A 161 -17.15 19.91 -2.12
N LEU A 162 -17.59 18.71 -2.51
CA LEU A 162 -18.35 18.45 -3.73
C LEU A 162 -19.80 18.04 -3.44
N GLY A 163 -20.15 17.76 -2.19
CA GLY A 163 -21.44 17.19 -1.81
C GLY A 163 -21.49 15.67 -2.02
N PRO A 164 -22.66 15.02 -1.81
CA PRO A 164 -22.78 13.56 -1.77
C PRO A 164 -22.30 12.86 -3.05
N LEU A 165 -21.40 11.87 -2.92
CA LEU A 165 -20.89 11.07 -4.03
C LEU A 165 -21.82 9.88 -4.30
N THR A 166 -23.02 10.16 -4.83
CA THR A 166 -24.12 9.18 -4.91
C THR A 166 -23.77 7.95 -5.73
N GLN A 167 -22.88 8.03 -6.73
CA GLN A 167 -22.47 6.86 -7.50
C GLN A 167 -21.60 5.88 -6.69
N LEU A 168 -21.04 6.33 -5.55
CA LEU A 168 -20.22 5.52 -4.66
C LEU A 168 -21.01 4.91 -3.49
N GLN A 169 -22.25 5.33 -3.30
CA GLN A 169 -23.12 4.89 -2.20
C GLN A 169 -23.97 3.67 -2.60
N THR A 170 -23.35 2.65 -3.18
CA THR A 170 -24.05 1.41 -3.57
C THR A 170 -23.80 0.28 -2.55
N PRO A 171 -24.76 -0.64 -2.34
CA PRO A 171 -24.57 -1.77 -1.43
C PRO A 171 -23.36 -2.64 -1.78
N GLN A 172 -23.06 -2.79 -3.08
CA GLN A 172 -21.92 -3.57 -3.55
C GLN A 172 -20.59 -2.94 -3.14
N LEU A 173 -20.46 -1.61 -3.26
CA LEU A 173 -19.24 -0.90 -2.86
C LEU A 173 -19.10 -0.88 -1.34
N GLU A 174 -20.21 -0.70 -0.60
CA GLU A 174 -20.20 -0.78 0.86
C GLU A 174 -19.72 -2.16 1.34
N GLN A 175 -20.16 -3.24 0.69
CA GLN A 175 -19.69 -4.59 1.00
C GLN A 175 -18.19 -4.76 0.67
N THR A 176 -17.75 -4.28 -0.50
CA THR A 176 -16.33 -4.33 -0.89
C THR A 176 -15.44 -3.66 0.17
N TRP A 177 -15.88 -2.52 0.72
CA TRP A 177 -15.15 -1.84 1.79
C TRP A 177 -15.15 -2.60 3.11
N LYS A 178 -16.25 -3.28 3.46
CA LYS A 178 -16.30 -4.16 4.63
C LYS A 178 -15.29 -5.29 4.49
N ASP A 179 -15.16 -5.86 3.30
CA ASP A 179 -14.23 -6.96 3.01
C ASP A 179 -12.77 -6.50 3.07
N ILE A 180 -12.44 -5.33 2.49
CA ILE A 180 -11.12 -4.67 2.62
C ILE A 180 -10.79 -4.43 4.10
N SER A 181 -11.75 -3.87 4.86
CA SER A 181 -11.56 -3.56 6.28
C SER A 181 -11.42 -4.82 7.14
N ALA A 182 -12.13 -5.90 6.80
CA ALA A 182 -11.98 -7.19 7.47
C ALA A 182 -10.59 -7.78 7.22
N THR A 183 -10.12 -7.77 5.96
CA THR A 183 -8.79 -8.25 5.58
C THR A 183 -7.69 -7.45 6.30
N SER A 184 -7.77 -6.12 6.32
CA SER A 184 -6.81 -5.27 7.02
C SER A 184 -6.77 -5.57 8.53
N ARG A 185 -7.95 -5.77 9.16
CA ARG A 185 -8.03 -6.14 10.58
C ARG A 185 -7.42 -7.50 10.88
N GLU A 186 -7.70 -8.50 10.05
CA GLU A 186 -7.09 -9.83 10.18
C GLU A 186 -5.56 -9.73 10.09
N HIS A 187 -5.03 -8.96 9.14
CA HIS A 187 -3.59 -8.74 8.99
C HIS A 187 -2.97 -8.08 10.23
N LYS A 188 -3.59 -7.00 10.74
CA LYS A 188 -3.14 -6.32 11.97
C LYS A 188 -3.16 -7.24 13.18
N GLN A 189 -4.20 -8.06 13.33
CA GLN A 189 -4.30 -9.00 14.44
C GLN A 189 -3.14 -10.01 14.42
N ILE A 190 -2.84 -10.56 13.25
CA ILE A 190 -1.77 -11.55 13.09
C ILE A 190 -0.39 -10.92 13.33
N ASN A 191 -0.16 -9.71 12.82
CA ASN A 191 1.05 -8.95 13.13
C ASN A 191 1.23 -8.80 14.64
N HIS A 192 0.15 -8.43 15.33
CA HIS A 192 0.17 -8.27 16.77
C HIS A 192 0.44 -9.57 17.52
N GLU A 193 -0.15 -10.69 17.07
CA GLU A 193 0.14 -12.01 17.65
C GLU A 193 1.61 -12.40 17.51
N ILE A 194 2.21 -12.15 16.33
CA ILE A 194 3.63 -12.45 16.09
C ILE A 194 4.53 -11.49 16.89
N TYR A 195 4.15 -10.21 17.01
CA TYR A 195 4.83 -9.24 17.87
C TYR A 195 4.89 -9.72 19.32
N LEU A 196 3.76 -10.16 19.88
CA LEU A 196 3.70 -10.71 21.24
C LEU A 196 4.54 -11.98 21.37
N LEU A 197 4.47 -12.88 20.39
CA LEU A 197 5.28 -14.10 20.35
C LEU A 197 6.78 -13.78 20.37
N MET A 198 7.24 -12.83 19.56
CA MET A 198 8.64 -12.41 19.53
C MET A 198 9.08 -11.76 20.84
N GLY A 199 8.20 -11.01 21.50
CA GLY A 199 8.45 -10.46 22.84
C GLY A 199 8.74 -11.53 23.89
N ASN A 200 8.25 -12.75 23.66
CA ASN A 200 8.43 -13.90 24.54
C ASN A 200 9.66 -14.77 24.21
N PHE A 201 10.45 -14.40 23.20
CA PHE A 201 11.71 -15.08 22.90
C PHE A 201 12.77 -14.78 23.96
N ASN A 202 13.41 -15.82 24.47
CA ASN A 202 14.32 -15.77 25.61
C ASN A 202 15.41 -16.86 25.54
N GLY A 203 15.92 -17.17 24.35
CA GLY A 203 17.00 -18.15 24.17
C GLY A 203 16.53 -19.59 23.98
N GLN A 204 15.24 -19.83 23.73
CA GLN A 204 14.72 -21.17 23.51
C GLN A 204 15.34 -21.78 22.24
N GLN A 205 15.65 -23.09 22.29
CA GLN A 205 16.01 -23.87 21.11
C GLN A 205 14.74 -24.41 20.46
N VAL A 206 14.60 -24.22 19.15
CA VAL A 206 13.48 -24.73 18.37
C VAL A 206 13.96 -25.56 17.18
N PRO A 207 13.20 -26.60 16.76
CA PRO A 207 13.49 -27.32 15.54
C PRO A 207 13.55 -26.38 14.33
N GLY A 208 14.60 -26.50 13.53
CA GLY A 208 14.79 -25.66 12.33
C GLY A 208 13.64 -25.73 11.35
N GLY A 209 13.02 -26.91 11.21
CA GLY A 209 11.94 -27.17 10.25
C GLY A 209 10.74 -26.23 10.43
N ILE A 210 10.45 -25.80 11.66
CA ILE A 210 9.38 -24.84 11.98
C ILE A 210 9.63 -23.46 11.34
N LEU A 211 10.90 -23.13 11.10
CA LEU A 211 11.35 -21.88 10.47
C LEU A 211 11.84 -22.11 9.03
N GLY A 212 11.60 -23.30 8.46
CA GLY A 212 12.06 -23.65 7.12
C GLY A 212 13.58 -23.85 6.99
N LEU A 213 14.26 -24.21 8.09
CA LEU A 213 15.70 -24.45 8.12
C LEU A 213 16.02 -25.91 8.49
N GLU A 214 17.19 -26.40 8.09
CA GLU A 214 17.62 -27.77 8.41
C GLU A 214 18.09 -27.95 9.86
N LYS A 215 18.65 -26.89 10.45
CA LYS A 215 19.30 -26.92 11.77
C LYS A 215 18.44 -26.22 12.80
N GLU A 216 18.55 -26.67 14.05
CA GLU A 216 17.95 -25.99 15.20
C GLU A 216 18.32 -24.51 15.26
N VAL A 217 17.36 -23.70 15.72
CA VAL A 217 17.51 -22.26 15.85
C VAL A 217 17.38 -21.89 17.33
N VAL A 218 18.27 -21.02 17.80
CA VAL A 218 18.16 -20.40 19.12
C VAL A 218 17.42 -19.07 18.94
N LEU A 219 16.24 -18.96 19.52
CA LEU A 219 15.44 -17.75 19.46
C LEU A 219 16.12 -16.63 20.28
N PRO A 220 16.44 -15.47 19.68
CA PRO A 220 17.13 -14.39 20.39
C PRO A 220 16.24 -13.78 21.47
N LYS A 221 16.85 -13.32 22.57
CA LYS A 221 16.17 -12.41 23.48
C LYS A 221 16.19 -11.00 22.90
N PHE A 222 15.04 -10.52 22.44
CA PHE A 222 14.90 -9.16 21.95
C PHE A 222 14.82 -8.16 23.11
N THR A 223 15.49 -7.03 22.94
CA THR A 223 15.37 -5.86 23.83
C THR A 223 14.22 -4.96 23.38
N ASN A 224 13.99 -4.88 22.07
CA ASN A 224 12.91 -4.10 21.47
C ASN A 224 12.26 -4.91 20.35
N VAL A 225 10.93 -4.81 20.25
CA VAL A 225 10.14 -5.31 19.12
C VAL A 225 9.22 -4.16 18.70
N TYR A 226 9.08 -3.93 17.41
CA TYR A 226 8.31 -2.83 16.84
C TYR A 226 7.34 -3.38 15.79
N GLU A 227 6.07 -3.01 15.88
CA GLU A 227 5.07 -3.21 14.83
C GLU A 227 5.10 -2.04 13.84
N ASP A 228 4.77 -2.31 12.57
CA ASP A 228 4.67 -1.30 11.50
C ASP A 228 5.90 -0.36 11.45
N TYR A 229 7.09 -0.95 11.54
CA TYR A 229 8.34 -0.20 11.65
C TYR A 229 8.67 0.54 10.35
N HIS A 230 8.73 1.87 10.41
CA HIS A 230 9.10 2.70 9.28
C HIS A 230 10.62 2.80 9.11
N LEU A 231 11.14 2.15 8.07
CA LEU A 231 12.54 2.26 7.69
C LEU A 231 12.73 3.47 6.76
N ASN A 232 13.52 4.44 7.22
CA ASN A 232 13.92 5.59 6.42
C ASN A 232 15.34 5.38 5.89
N SER A 233 15.49 5.24 4.58
CA SER A 233 16.81 5.31 3.93
C SER A 233 17.14 6.76 3.61
N LYS A 234 18.29 7.24 4.12
CA LYS A 234 18.83 8.56 3.77
C LYS A 234 19.91 8.43 2.71
N ARG A 235 19.82 9.22 1.65
CA ARG A 235 20.91 9.48 0.69
C ARG A 235 21.12 10.99 0.65
N ASP A 236 22.35 11.44 0.87
CA ASP A 236 22.72 12.86 0.89
C ASP A 236 21.85 13.72 1.83
N GLY A 237 21.52 13.18 3.01
CA GLY A 237 20.69 13.86 4.02
C GLY A 237 19.18 13.82 3.75
N ASN A 238 18.76 13.49 2.53
CA ASN A 238 17.35 13.38 2.15
C ASN A 238 16.81 11.97 2.35
N VAL A 239 15.58 11.85 2.85
CA VAL A 239 14.88 10.56 2.93
C VAL A 239 14.48 10.16 1.51
N VAL A 240 15.12 9.12 0.97
CA VAL A 240 14.90 8.68 -0.41
C VAL A 240 13.87 7.56 -0.49
N ASN A 241 13.91 6.63 0.45
CA ASN A 241 12.98 5.51 0.49
C ASN A 241 12.41 5.35 1.89
N ARG A 242 11.08 5.20 1.96
CA ARG A 242 10.35 4.90 3.19
C ARG A 242 9.53 3.64 2.94
N PHE A 243 9.97 2.54 3.56
CA PHE A 243 9.23 1.28 3.56
C PHE A 243 8.75 1.00 4.99
N THR A 244 7.62 0.31 5.10
CA THR A 244 7.08 -0.12 6.40
C THR A 244 7.27 -1.63 6.49
N LEU A 245 8.00 -2.08 7.52
CA LEU A 245 8.16 -3.49 7.86
C LEU A 245 7.01 -3.89 8.77
N ASP A 246 6.45 -5.09 8.60
CA ASP A 246 5.36 -5.55 9.47
C ASP A 246 5.85 -5.64 10.93
N ILE A 247 7.01 -6.26 11.15
CA ILE A 247 7.65 -6.31 12.46
C ILE A 247 9.17 -6.17 12.31
N PHE A 248 9.78 -5.37 13.18
CA PHE A 248 11.23 -5.27 13.35
C PHE A 248 11.61 -5.53 14.80
N ALA A 249 12.57 -6.41 15.04
CA ALA A 249 13.01 -6.76 16.38
C ALA A 249 14.53 -6.62 16.52
N GLN A 250 14.98 -6.13 17.67
CA GLN A 250 16.38 -5.92 18.00
C GLN A 250 16.68 -6.45 19.40
N GLY A 251 17.77 -7.18 19.52
CA GLY A 251 18.27 -7.80 20.75
C GLY A 251 19.78 -7.97 20.74
N LYS A 252 20.26 -8.76 21.71
CA LYS A 252 21.67 -9.15 21.75
C LYS A 252 21.96 -10.17 20.66
N ARG A 253 23.16 -10.12 20.09
CA ARG A 253 23.62 -11.16 19.15
C ARG A 253 23.66 -12.51 19.86
N VAL A 254 23.13 -13.52 19.20
CA VAL A 254 23.16 -14.91 19.67
C VAL A 254 24.50 -15.56 19.28
N SER A 255 25.10 -15.12 18.18
CA SER A 255 26.42 -15.57 17.74
C SER A 255 27.35 -14.37 17.47
N PRO A 256 28.60 -14.37 18.00
CA PRO A 256 29.60 -13.35 17.67
C PRO A 256 29.96 -13.32 16.19
N LEU A 257 29.85 -14.46 15.50
CA LEU A 257 30.21 -14.63 14.09
C LEU A 257 29.08 -14.20 13.15
N ASP A 258 27.83 -14.23 13.62
CA ASP A 258 26.68 -13.77 12.84
C ASP A 258 26.20 -12.40 13.31
N LYS A 259 26.59 -11.39 12.54
CA LYS A 259 26.22 -9.98 12.79
C LYS A 259 24.70 -9.77 12.83
N ARG A 260 23.91 -10.63 12.16
CA ARG A 260 22.45 -10.53 12.01
C ARG A 260 21.69 -11.20 13.15
N SER A 261 22.32 -12.13 13.87
CA SER A 261 21.66 -13.00 14.85
C SER A 261 20.87 -12.30 15.96
N GLY A 262 21.11 -11.00 16.21
CA GLY A 262 20.38 -10.19 17.18
C GLY A 262 19.30 -9.28 16.58
N ARG A 263 19.05 -9.29 15.27
CA ARG A 263 18.05 -8.44 14.63
C ARG A 263 17.21 -9.24 13.66
N TRP A 264 15.89 -9.10 13.74
CA TRP A 264 14.96 -9.85 12.89
C TRP A 264 14.02 -8.87 12.20
N VAL A 265 13.70 -9.17 10.95
CA VAL A 265 12.66 -8.49 10.19
C VAL A 265 11.64 -9.52 9.76
N VAL A 266 10.37 -9.23 10.00
CA VAL A 266 9.26 -10.13 9.69
C VAL A 266 8.35 -9.48 8.66
N SER A 267 7.91 -10.28 7.69
CA SER A 267 6.75 -9.96 6.86
C SER A 267 5.71 -11.06 6.98
N THR A 268 4.44 -10.66 6.98
CA THR A 268 3.31 -11.57 7.18
C THR A 268 2.39 -11.54 5.97
N LYS A 269 1.92 -12.73 5.57
CA LYS A 269 1.07 -12.93 4.40
C LYS A 269 -0.15 -13.75 4.79
N LEU A 270 -1.34 -13.21 4.54
CA LEU A 270 -2.61 -13.91 4.82
C LEU A 270 -2.94 -15.00 3.80
N ARG A 271 -2.30 -14.94 2.64
CA ARG A 271 -2.52 -15.80 1.48
C ARG A 271 -1.19 -16.32 0.96
N THR A 272 -1.26 -17.33 0.10
CA THR A 272 -0.11 -17.88 -0.62
C THR A 272 0.64 -16.75 -1.33
N PRO A 273 1.86 -16.40 -0.91
CA PRO A 273 2.58 -15.30 -1.52
C PRO A 273 3.20 -15.72 -2.85
N PRO A 274 3.41 -14.76 -3.76
CA PRO A 274 4.25 -15.00 -4.93
C PRO A 274 5.72 -15.14 -4.48
N ILE A 275 6.57 -15.74 -5.33
CA ILE A 275 7.99 -16.02 -5.00
C ILE A 275 8.76 -14.74 -4.63
N GLU A 276 8.32 -13.60 -5.12
CA GLU A 276 8.98 -12.32 -4.95
C GLU A 276 8.79 -11.71 -3.57
N SER A 277 7.80 -12.15 -2.80
CA SER A 277 7.74 -11.85 -1.37
C SER A 277 9.00 -12.33 -0.63
N VAL A 278 9.63 -13.41 -1.11
CA VAL A 278 10.91 -13.89 -0.55
C VAL A 278 12.05 -12.93 -0.88
N TYR A 279 12.14 -12.43 -2.12
CA TYR A 279 13.15 -11.43 -2.50
C TYR A 279 12.98 -10.13 -1.72
N GLN A 280 11.73 -9.69 -1.52
CA GLN A 280 11.41 -8.47 -0.79
C GLN A 280 11.89 -8.56 0.66
N ILE A 281 11.48 -9.59 1.41
CA ILE A 281 11.90 -9.74 2.81
C ILE A 281 13.40 -9.99 2.94
N TYR A 282 14.01 -10.71 1.99
CA TYR A 282 15.46 -10.86 1.91
C TYR A 282 16.15 -9.51 1.78
N HIS A 283 15.69 -8.64 0.87
CA HIS A 283 16.21 -7.30 0.68
C HIS A 283 16.10 -6.45 1.95
N TYR A 284 14.96 -6.50 2.65
CA TYR A 284 14.80 -5.84 3.94
C TYR A 284 15.78 -6.37 5.00
N GLY A 285 16.03 -7.67 5.01
CA GLY A 285 17.07 -8.28 5.85
C GLY A 285 18.47 -7.74 5.54
N GLN A 286 18.81 -7.54 4.27
CA GLN A 286 20.09 -6.94 3.88
C GLN A 286 20.20 -5.49 4.34
N LEU A 287 19.17 -4.67 4.09
CA LEU A 287 19.17 -3.23 4.43
C LEU A 287 19.29 -2.98 5.94
N THR A 288 18.73 -3.87 6.75
CA THR A 288 18.68 -3.71 8.22
C THR A 288 19.73 -4.54 8.97
N GLU A 289 20.54 -5.32 8.24
CA GLU A 289 21.43 -6.35 8.79
C GLU A 289 20.69 -7.31 9.73
N SER A 290 19.53 -7.80 9.30
CA SER A 290 18.62 -8.64 10.09
C SER A 290 18.41 -10.01 9.46
N VAL A 291 17.98 -10.97 10.27
CA VAL A 291 17.46 -12.26 9.83
C VAL A 291 16.05 -12.05 9.24
N PRO A 292 15.82 -12.36 7.96
CA PRO A 292 14.51 -12.23 7.33
C PRO A 292 13.62 -13.43 7.66
N TRP A 293 12.37 -13.15 8.06
CA TRP A 293 11.36 -14.14 8.38
C TRP A 293 10.04 -13.85 7.65
N LEU A 294 9.59 -14.79 6.83
CA LEU A 294 8.31 -14.74 6.14
C LEU A 294 7.31 -15.67 6.85
N VAL A 295 6.23 -15.10 7.36
CA VAL A 295 5.13 -15.86 7.98
C VAL A 295 3.94 -15.89 7.02
N VAL A 296 3.47 -17.07 6.67
CA VAL A 296 2.37 -17.28 5.71
C VAL A 296 1.24 -18.04 6.39
N LEU A 297 0.04 -17.47 6.39
CA LEU A 297 -1.12 -18.06 7.05
C LEU A 297 -2.00 -18.95 6.15
N ASP A 298 -1.50 -19.23 4.96
CA ASP A 298 -2.10 -20.05 3.93
C ASP A 298 -1.08 -21.12 3.48
N VAL A 299 -1.33 -21.77 2.36
CA VAL A 299 -0.40 -22.72 1.75
C VAL A 299 0.88 -22.00 1.30
N ILE A 300 2.02 -22.63 1.54
CA ILE A 300 3.31 -22.17 1.02
C ILE A 300 3.67 -23.09 -0.13
N SER A 301 3.80 -22.54 -1.34
CA SER A 301 4.19 -23.32 -2.51
C SER A 301 5.62 -23.84 -2.37
N THR A 302 5.91 -24.95 -3.05
CA THR A 302 7.28 -25.52 -3.10
C THR A 302 8.28 -24.50 -3.63
N SER A 303 7.91 -23.74 -4.67
CA SER A 303 8.79 -22.71 -5.24
C SER A 303 9.14 -21.59 -4.26
N VAL A 304 8.20 -21.18 -3.40
CA VAL A 304 8.46 -20.21 -2.32
C VAL A 304 9.41 -20.80 -1.27
N ARG A 305 9.20 -22.06 -0.85
CA ARG A 305 10.09 -22.72 0.12
C ARG A 305 11.51 -22.91 -0.43
N ASP A 306 11.64 -23.40 -1.66
CA ASP A 306 12.92 -23.62 -2.32
C ASP A 306 13.72 -22.32 -2.43
N LYS A 307 13.06 -21.23 -2.86
CA LYS A 307 13.70 -19.91 -2.94
C LYS A 307 14.04 -19.33 -1.57
N ALA A 308 13.19 -19.52 -0.57
CA ALA A 308 13.48 -19.11 0.80
C ALA A 308 14.71 -19.83 1.35
N GLN A 309 14.85 -21.13 1.11
CA GLN A 309 16.03 -21.91 1.48
C GLN A 309 17.30 -21.41 0.77
N GLU A 310 17.23 -21.16 -0.54
CA GLU A 310 18.34 -20.60 -1.34
C GLU A 310 18.85 -19.27 -0.74
N LEU A 311 17.93 -18.38 -0.37
CA LEU A 311 18.23 -17.05 0.15
C LEU A 311 18.41 -17.00 1.68
N LYS A 312 18.29 -18.14 2.36
CA LYS A 312 18.31 -18.26 3.83
C LYS A 312 17.28 -17.34 4.51
N VAL A 313 16.10 -17.24 3.91
CA VAL A 313 14.92 -16.61 4.50
C VAL A 313 14.18 -17.67 5.32
N MET A 314 13.91 -17.38 6.58
CA MET A 314 13.07 -18.26 7.39
C MET A 314 11.63 -18.19 6.86
N VAL A 315 10.97 -19.33 6.77
CA VAL A 315 9.59 -19.40 6.28
C VAL A 315 8.75 -20.28 7.20
N THR A 316 7.61 -19.76 7.63
CA THR A 316 6.74 -20.42 8.61
C THR A 316 5.28 -20.36 8.14
N SER A 317 4.65 -21.51 8.04
CA SER A 317 3.22 -21.67 7.78
C SER A 317 2.39 -21.49 9.03
N ARG A 318 1.06 -21.42 8.89
CA ARG A 318 0.13 -21.37 10.03
C ARG A 318 0.37 -22.48 11.05
N GLN A 319 0.52 -23.72 10.59
CA GLN A 319 0.73 -24.86 11.50
C GLN A 319 2.06 -24.74 12.24
N GLU A 320 3.13 -24.44 11.51
CA GLU A 320 4.47 -24.25 12.09
C GLU A 320 4.47 -23.08 13.10
N LEU A 321 3.73 -22.00 12.83
CA LEU A 321 3.57 -20.88 13.77
C LEU A 321 2.90 -21.31 15.08
N GLU A 322 1.84 -22.13 15.02
CA GLU A 322 1.17 -22.64 16.22
C GLU A 322 2.07 -23.61 17.01
N GLU A 323 2.89 -24.41 16.33
CA GLU A 323 3.91 -25.24 16.98
C GLU A 323 4.98 -24.38 17.66
N LEU A 324 5.43 -23.29 17.01
CA LEU A 324 6.36 -22.33 17.60
C LEU A 324 5.80 -21.68 18.87
N LYS A 325 4.54 -21.22 18.83
CA LYS A 325 3.84 -20.65 19.99
C LYS A 325 3.86 -21.61 21.18
N LYS A 326 3.49 -22.88 20.97
CA LYS A 326 3.49 -23.91 22.02
C LYS A 326 4.86 -24.11 22.67
N ILE A 327 5.93 -24.12 21.87
CA ILE A 327 7.30 -24.29 22.39
C ILE A 327 7.70 -23.09 23.26
N VAL A 328 7.43 -21.87 22.79
CA VAL A 328 7.76 -20.64 23.50
C VAL A 328 6.98 -20.53 24.81
N ASP A 329 5.67 -20.79 24.78
CA ASP A 329 4.81 -20.75 25.97
C ASP A 329 5.24 -21.79 27.02
N SER A 330 5.52 -23.02 26.58
CA SER A 330 5.98 -24.10 27.46
C SER A 330 7.32 -23.79 28.12
N ALA A 331 8.21 -23.09 27.42
CA ALA A 331 9.50 -22.68 27.97
C ALA A 331 9.35 -21.57 29.03
N ASN A 332 8.41 -20.64 28.81
CA ASN A 332 8.20 -19.51 29.72
C ASN A 332 7.44 -19.90 31.00
N GLN A 333 6.65 -20.98 30.99
CA GLN A 333 6.02 -21.52 32.21
C GLN A 333 7.01 -22.25 33.15
N ARG A 334 8.22 -22.57 32.67
CA ARG A 334 9.25 -23.28 33.45
C ARG A 334 10.23 -22.35 34.16
N ILE A 335 10.13 -21.05 33.92
CA ILE A 335 10.92 -19.98 34.55
C ILE A 335 10.08 -19.37 35.66
#